data_AF-A0A496WD78-F1
#
_entry.id   AF-A0A496WD78-F1
#
_cell.length_a   1.000
_cell.length_b   1.000
_cell.length_c   1.000
_cell.angle_alpha   90.00
_cell.angle_beta   90.00
_cell.angle_gamma   90.00
#
_symmetry.space_group_name_H-M   'P 1'
#
loop_
_entity.id
_entity.type
_entity.pdbx_description
1 polymer ?
#
loop_
_entity_poly.entity_id
_entity_poly.type
_entity_poly.pdbx_seq_one_letter_code
_entity_poly.pdbx_strand_id
1 'polypeptide(L)'
;MASIPAQFADSCLSEHLVSARLLNRPRPHEGPLLRSGIESLDSHFASIKPGDLIEWGIPPGLNGRLIPVQFLKHAIPTSIWIYHHHGLGVFASSWISHGIDLQRLFFIRSAKPVRELRPLFLEDTFKRIIIDSPKNFSSGDLAFVSQQARKHRQIVFLIRHYFLSQKQGNPYASLRINTWQSGNDEFSLHVIKGHTTGKIRIPLREVYADDG
;
A
#
# COMPACT_ATOMS: atom_id res chain seq x y z
N MET A 1 30.50 8.61 6.66
CA MET A 1 29.17 8.04 6.37
C MET A 1 29.21 7.47 4.96
N ALA A 2 29.30 6.14 4.83
CA ALA A 2 29.45 5.48 3.54
C ALA A 2 28.09 5.45 2.81
N SER A 3 28.05 6.02 1.60
CA SER A 3 26.95 5.86 0.66
C SER A 3 26.93 4.41 0.18
N ILE A 4 25.81 3.72 0.38
CA ILE A 4 25.57 2.43 -0.26
C ILE A 4 25.60 2.66 -1.78
N PRO A 5 26.41 1.93 -2.56
CA PRO A 5 26.54 2.17 -3.99
C PRO A 5 25.21 1.87 -4.69
N ALA A 6 24.84 2.72 -5.66
CA ALA A 6 23.63 2.56 -6.47
C ALA A 6 23.52 1.19 -7.18
N GLN A 7 24.64 0.47 -7.35
CA GLN A 7 24.70 -0.85 -7.98
C GLN A 7 23.94 -1.96 -7.21
N PHE A 8 23.72 -1.82 -5.89
CA PHE A 8 22.94 -2.82 -5.12
C PHE A 8 21.42 -2.70 -5.32
N ALA A 9 20.92 -1.53 -5.72
CA ALA A 9 19.49 -1.33 -5.95
C ALA A 9 19.04 -1.96 -7.28
N ASP A 10 19.90 -1.92 -8.30
CA ASP A 10 19.57 -2.39 -9.65
C ASP A 10 19.49 -3.93 -9.74
N SER A 11 20.38 -4.67 -9.08
CA SER A 11 20.34 -6.14 -9.07
C SER A 11 19.12 -6.67 -8.31
N CYS A 12 18.86 -6.13 -7.12
CA CYS A 12 17.71 -6.51 -6.28
C CYS A 12 16.37 -6.20 -6.97
N LEU A 13 16.25 -5.06 -7.64
CA LEU A 13 15.04 -4.73 -8.40
C LEU A 13 14.84 -5.69 -9.59
N SER A 14 15.92 -5.97 -10.34
CA SER A 14 15.85 -6.87 -11.49
C SER A 14 15.40 -8.28 -11.09
N GLU A 15 15.96 -8.84 -10.01
CA GLU A 15 15.58 -10.15 -9.47
C GLU A 15 14.12 -10.19 -9.03
N HIS A 16 13.63 -9.14 -8.34
CA HIS A 16 12.22 -9.04 -7.97
C HIS A 16 11.31 -8.97 -9.20
N LEU A 17 11.68 -8.21 -10.24
CA LEU A 17 10.91 -8.13 -11.47
C LEU A 17 10.84 -9.48 -12.20
N VAL A 18 11.96 -10.19 -12.31
CA VAL A 18 12.00 -11.53 -12.92
C VAL A 18 11.12 -12.51 -12.13
N SER A 19 11.28 -12.56 -10.81
CA SER A 19 10.51 -13.45 -9.94
C SER A 19 9.01 -13.16 -10.00
N ALA A 20 8.63 -11.88 -9.95
CA ALA A 20 7.25 -11.44 -10.06
C ALA A 20 6.62 -11.81 -11.42
N ARG A 21 7.36 -11.65 -12.52
CA ARG A 21 6.90 -12.06 -13.87
C ARG A 21 6.65 -13.57 -13.95
N LEU A 22 7.48 -14.40 -13.31
CA LEU A 22 7.29 -15.85 -13.27
C LEU A 22 6.02 -16.26 -12.50
N LEU A 23 5.65 -15.51 -11.47
CA LEU A 23 4.44 -15.73 -10.68
C LEU A 23 3.16 -15.22 -11.37
N ASN A 24 3.29 -14.22 -12.24
CA ASN A 24 2.24 -13.71 -13.10
C ASN A 24 1.96 -14.67 -14.27
N ARG A 25 1.44 -15.87 -13.99
CA ARG A 25 0.77 -16.65 -15.04
C ARG A 25 -0.46 -15.85 -15.51
N PRO A 26 -0.77 -15.82 -16.81
CA PRO A 26 -1.94 -15.13 -17.34
C PRO A 26 -3.19 -15.91 -16.90
N ARG A 27 -3.65 -15.66 -15.67
CA ARG A 27 -5.03 -15.91 -15.29
C ARG A 27 -5.75 -14.58 -15.44
N PRO A 28 -6.92 -14.54 -16.10
CA PRO A 28 -7.77 -13.37 -16.00
C PRO A 28 -8.08 -13.21 -14.51
N HIS A 29 -7.51 -12.18 -13.86
CA HIS A 29 -7.93 -11.81 -12.52
C HIS A 29 -9.35 -11.24 -12.66
N GLU A 30 -10.35 -12.11 -12.51
CA GLU A 30 -11.78 -11.75 -12.54
C GLU A 30 -12.28 -11.20 -11.19
N GLY A 31 -11.44 -11.26 -10.15
CA GLY A 31 -11.74 -10.74 -8.82
C GLY A 31 -11.39 -9.24 -8.66
N PRO A 32 -12.07 -8.54 -7.74
CA PRO A 32 -11.72 -7.17 -7.38
C PRO A 32 -10.28 -7.10 -6.83
N LEU A 33 -9.47 -6.17 -7.33
CA LEU A 33 -8.08 -5.96 -6.90
C LEU A 33 -7.93 -5.52 -5.44
N LEU A 34 -9.04 -5.24 -4.75
CA LEU A 34 -9.04 -4.62 -3.44
C LEU A 34 -10.26 -5.08 -2.65
N ARG A 35 -10.02 -6.02 -1.73
CA ARG A 35 -10.94 -6.48 -0.69
C ARG A 35 -10.14 -6.72 0.58
N SER A 36 -10.65 -6.24 1.70
CA SER A 36 -10.06 -6.38 3.01
C SER A 36 -10.62 -7.56 3.79
N GLY A 37 -11.80 -8.06 3.42
CA GLY A 37 -12.56 -9.02 4.23
C GLY A 37 -13.43 -8.34 5.30
N ILE A 38 -13.31 -7.03 5.48
CA ILE A 38 -14.09 -6.25 6.44
C ILE A 38 -15.13 -5.45 5.67
N GLU A 39 -16.41 -5.79 5.80
CA GLU A 39 -17.52 -5.20 5.02
C GLU A 39 -17.57 -3.67 5.14
N SER A 40 -17.44 -3.15 6.36
CA SER A 40 -17.47 -1.71 6.64
C SER A 40 -16.32 -0.96 5.95
N LEU A 41 -15.16 -1.61 5.80
CA LEU A 41 -14.01 -1.08 5.09
C LEU A 41 -14.21 -1.21 3.57
N ASP A 42 -14.64 -2.37 3.09
CA ASP A 42 -14.83 -2.66 1.67
C ASP A 42 -15.86 -1.73 1.02
N SER A 43 -16.92 -1.36 1.73
CA SER A 43 -17.91 -0.38 1.25
C SER A 43 -17.29 0.98 0.88
N HIS A 44 -16.31 1.46 1.68
CA HIS A 44 -15.63 2.73 1.43
C HIS A 44 -14.61 2.65 0.28
N PHE A 45 -14.19 1.43 -0.06
CA PHE A 45 -13.26 1.16 -1.14
C PHE A 45 -13.95 0.64 -2.41
N ALA A 46 -15.27 0.44 -2.40
CA ALA A 46 -16.03 -0.10 -3.52
C ALA A 46 -15.92 0.73 -4.81
N SER A 47 -15.71 2.05 -4.69
CA SER A 47 -15.52 2.95 -5.83
C SER A 47 -14.10 2.97 -6.40
N ILE A 48 -13.14 2.32 -5.72
CA ILE A 48 -11.73 2.32 -6.11
C ILE A 48 -11.53 1.41 -7.31
N LYS A 49 -10.85 1.94 -8.32
CA LYS A 49 -10.61 1.28 -9.60
C LYS A 49 -9.12 1.03 -9.81
N PRO A 50 -8.77 0.02 -10.63
CA PRO A 50 -7.40 -0.12 -11.12
C PRO A 50 -6.92 1.20 -11.74
N GLY A 51 -5.76 1.69 -11.30
CA GLY A 51 -5.22 3.00 -11.68
C GLY A 51 -5.36 4.10 -10.63
N ASP A 52 -6.12 3.86 -9.56
CA ASP A 52 -6.27 4.81 -8.47
C ASP A 52 -5.05 4.85 -7.54
N LEU A 53 -4.81 6.06 -7.03
CA LEU A 53 -3.86 6.32 -5.96
C LEU A 53 -4.64 6.58 -4.67
N ILE A 54 -4.29 5.84 -3.63
CA ILE A 54 -4.87 5.95 -2.29
C ILE A 54 -3.80 6.56 -1.39
N GLU A 55 -4.09 7.69 -0.76
CA GLU A 55 -3.20 8.30 0.24
C GLU A 55 -3.69 7.95 1.64
N TRP A 56 -2.79 7.47 2.49
CA TRP A 56 -3.14 6.98 3.81
C TRP A 56 -2.28 7.63 4.89
N GLY A 57 -2.88 8.37 5.82
CA GLY A 57 -2.20 8.92 6.99
C GLY A 57 -2.20 7.97 8.17
N ILE A 58 -1.01 7.52 8.57
CA ILE A 58 -0.79 6.56 9.65
C ILE A 58 0.35 7.09 10.53
N PRO A 59 0.04 7.89 11.56
CA PRO A 59 1.05 8.33 12.51
C PRO A 59 1.74 7.13 13.20
N PRO A 60 3.05 7.23 13.49
CA PRO A 60 3.78 6.17 14.18
C PRO A 60 3.21 5.94 15.59
N GLY A 61 3.33 4.69 16.08
CA GLY A 61 2.91 4.32 17.44
C GLY A 61 1.41 4.07 17.63
N LEU A 62 0.58 4.21 16.60
CA LEU A 62 -0.88 4.06 16.69
C LEU A 62 -1.43 2.82 15.97
N ASN A 63 -0.57 1.82 15.66
CA ASN A 63 -0.93 0.53 15.05
C ASN A 63 -1.78 0.57 13.75
N GLY A 64 -2.00 1.74 13.14
CA GLY A 64 -2.92 1.92 12.03
C GLY A 64 -2.52 1.17 10.75
N ARG A 65 -1.26 0.69 10.63
CA ARG A 65 -0.80 -0.12 9.49
C ARG A 65 -1.49 -1.47 9.39
N LEU A 66 -2.09 -1.98 10.47
CA LEU A 66 -2.82 -3.25 10.43
C LEU A 66 -4.06 -3.19 9.53
N ILE A 67 -4.62 -2.00 9.29
CA ILE A 67 -5.77 -1.80 8.41
C ILE A 67 -5.42 -1.93 6.93
N PRO A 68 -4.47 -1.17 6.33
CA PRO A 68 -4.11 -1.36 4.92
C PRO A 68 -3.55 -2.77 4.64
N VAL A 69 -2.98 -3.43 5.65
CA VAL A 69 -2.54 -4.82 5.57
C VAL A 69 -3.69 -5.79 5.32
N GLN A 70 -4.93 -5.49 5.75
CA GLN A 70 -6.09 -6.37 5.50
C GLN A 70 -6.32 -6.61 4.00
N PHE A 71 -6.02 -5.61 3.15
CA PHE A 71 -6.13 -5.77 1.71
C PHE A 71 -5.15 -6.81 1.14
N LEU A 72 -4.13 -7.21 1.91
CA LEU A 72 -3.11 -8.20 1.57
C LEU A 72 -3.44 -9.60 2.12
N LYS A 73 -4.63 -9.89 2.64
CA LYS A 73 -4.97 -11.26 3.06
C LYS A 73 -5.44 -12.13 1.90
N HIS A 74 -6.34 -11.59 1.06
CA HIS A 74 -7.09 -12.39 0.09
C HIS A 74 -6.64 -12.19 -1.35
N ALA A 75 -6.42 -13.30 -2.06
CA ALA A 75 -6.17 -13.35 -3.51
C ALA A 75 -5.19 -12.26 -3.99
N ILE A 76 -4.09 -12.08 -3.24
CA ILE A 76 -3.14 -11.00 -3.44
C ILE A 76 -2.60 -11.09 -4.86
N PRO A 77 -2.86 -10.11 -5.74
CA PRO A 77 -2.13 -10.05 -6.99
C PRO A 77 -0.67 -9.76 -6.68
N THR A 78 0.25 -10.05 -7.59
CA THR A 78 1.66 -9.75 -7.37
C THR A 78 1.84 -8.29 -6.95
N SER A 79 2.34 -8.13 -5.72
CA SER A 79 2.35 -6.87 -4.98
C SER A 79 3.76 -6.55 -4.53
N ILE A 80 4.07 -5.26 -4.41
CA ILE A 80 5.33 -4.82 -3.83
C ILE A 80 5.11 -3.80 -2.73
N TRP A 81 5.81 -3.99 -1.62
CA TRP A 81 5.88 -3.07 -0.51
C TRP A 81 7.25 -2.39 -0.48
N ILE A 82 7.26 -1.12 -0.84
CA ILE A 82 8.42 -0.25 -0.82
C ILE A 82 8.46 0.45 0.54
N TYR A 83 9.50 0.21 1.34
CA TYR A 83 9.61 0.76 2.71
C TYR A 83 10.90 1.56 2.94
N HIS A 84 10.85 2.46 3.92
CA HIS A 84 12.01 3.21 4.42
C HIS A 84 12.48 2.70 5.79
N HIS A 85 13.72 3.04 6.18
CA HIS A 85 14.43 2.53 7.38
C HIS A 85 13.72 2.71 8.73
N HIS A 86 12.70 3.58 8.82
CA HIS A 86 12.11 4.04 10.08
C HIS A 86 10.69 3.51 10.36
N GLY A 87 10.44 2.20 10.27
CA GLY A 87 9.19 1.70 10.88
C GLY A 87 8.64 0.37 10.44
N LEU A 88 9.24 -0.32 9.46
CA LEU A 88 8.86 -1.69 9.14
C LEU A 88 10.05 -2.61 9.43
N GLY A 89 10.06 -3.21 10.62
CA GLY A 89 10.65 -4.54 10.73
C GLY A 89 9.67 -5.46 10.01
N VAL A 90 9.98 -5.87 8.76
CA VAL A 90 9.20 -6.90 8.08
C VAL A 90 9.44 -8.19 8.86
N PHE A 91 8.58 -8.46 9.84
CA PHE A 91 8.62 -9.69 10.61
C PHE A 91 7.71 -10.70 9.93
N ALA A 92 8.27 -11.44 8.98
CA ALA A 92 7.54 -12.37 8.11
C ALA A 92 6.54 -13.25 8.87
N SER A 93 6.92 -13.78 10.04
CA SER A 93 6.04 -14.61 10.86
C SER A 93 4.77 -13.88 11.33
N SER A 94 4.85 -12.60 11.68
CA SER A 94 3.66 -11.81 12.04
C SER A 94 2.76 -11.56 10.83
N TRP A 95 3.34 -11.41 9.64
CA TRP A 95 2.55 -11.18 8.42
C TRP A 95 1.84 -12.46 7.99
N ILE A 96 2.52 -13.59 8.08
CA ILE A 96 1.93 -14.93 7.87
C ILE A 96 0.83 -15.20 8.90
N SER A 97 1.04 -14.86 10.18
CA SER A 97 -0.01 -15.02 11.20
C SER A 97 -1.22 -14.10 10.99
N HIS A 98 -1.08 -13.08 10.13
CA HIS A 98 -2.21 -12.27 9.66
C HIS A 98 -2.77 -12.77 8.33
N GLY A 99 -2.45 -14.00 7.88
CA GLY A 99 -2.99 -14.58 6.66
C GLY A 99 -2.42 -14.02 5.36
N ILE A 100 -1.27 -13.32 5.41
CA ILE A 100 -0.68 -12.72 4.21
C ILE A 100 0.18 -13.75 3.47
N ASP A 101 -0.14 -13.99 2.20
CA ASP A 101 0.70 -14.78 1.30
C ASP A 101 1.97 -14.01 0.90
N LEU A 102 3.08 -14.32 1.59
CA LEU A 102 4.38 -13.73 1.32
C LEU A 102 5.02 -14.18 -0.01
N GLN A 103 4.52 -15.23 -0.66
CA GLN A 103 5.05 -15.63 -1.98
C GLN A 103 4.71 -14.62 -3.07
N ARG A 104 3.64 -13.85 -2.88
CA ARG A 104 3.14 -12.84 -3.84
C ARG A 104 3.41 -11.40 -3.42
N LEU A 105 4.03 -11.21 -2.26
CA LEU A 105 4.37 -9.91 -1.70
C LEU A 105 5.89 -9.71 -1.66
N PHE A 106 6.37 -8.81 -2.50
CA PHE A 106 7.78 -8.44 -2.57
C PHE A 106 8.07 -7.25 -1.67
N PHE A 107 9.26 -7.19 -1.10
CA PHE A 107 9.69 -6.08 -0.25
C PHE A 107 10.94 -5.46 -0.82
N ILE A 108 10.94 -4.13 -0.97
CA ILE A 108 12.13 -3.40 -1.40
C ILE A 108 12.33 -2.17 -0.55
N ARG A 109 13.57 -1.95 -0.14
CA ARG A 109 13.93 -0.80 0.66
C ARG A 109 14.35 0.34 -0.26
N SER A 110 13.67 1.48 -0.17
CA SER A 110 14.06 2.67 -0.92
C SER A 110 13.67 3.95 -0.19
N ALA A 111 14.60 4.90 -0.19
CA ALA A 111 14.37 6.22 0.38
C ALA A 111 13.85 7.22 -0.67
N LYS A 112 14.03 6.94 -1.96
CA LYS A 112 13.55 7.76 -3.07
C LYS A 112 12.90 6.85 -4.14
N PRO A 113 11.72 6.25 -3.86
CA PRO A 113 11.14 5.21 -4.70
C PRO A 113 11.02 5.58 -6.18
N VAL A 114 10.54 6.78 -6.49
CA VAL A 114 10.37 7.22 -7.89
C VAL A 114 11.70 7.38 -8.63
N ARG A 115 12.76 7.79 -7.92
CA ARG A 115 14.08 8.00 -8.51
C ARG A 115 14.86 6.69 -8.65
N GLU A 116 14.82 5.87 -7.60
CA GLU A 116 15.62 4.65 -7.47
C GLU A 116 14.96 3.45 -8.13
N LEU A 117 13.62 3.40 -8.13
CA LEU A 117 12.83 2.26 -8.61
C LEU A 117 11.96 2.65 -9.80
N ARG A 118 12.38 3.63 -10.59
CA ARG A 118 11.60 4.13 -11.75
C ARG A 118 11.11 3.01 -12.67
N PRO A 119 11.92 2.00 -13.04
CA PRO A 119 11.46 0.90 -13.91
C PRO A 119 10.23 0.16 -13.39
N LEU A 120 10.10 0.04 -12.06
CA LEU A 120 8.97 -0.63 -11.41
C LEU A 120 7.61 -0.01 -11.79
N PHE A 121 7.59 1.31 -11.93
CA PHE A 121 6.38 2.05 -12.28
C PHE A 121 6.11 2.07 -13.79
N LEU A 122 7.09 1.71 -14.62
CA LEU A 122 6.95 1.74 -16.09
C LEU A 122 6.44 0.42 -16.67
N GLU A 123 6.19 -0.57 -15.81
CA GLU A 123 5.73 -1.90 -16.16
C GLU A 123 4.51 -2.27 -15.32
N ASP A 124 3.75 -3.26 -15.79
CA ASP A 124 2.51 -3.71 -15.15
C ASP A 124 2.70 -4.96 -14.26
N THR A 125 3.96 -5.31 -13.97
CA THR A 125 4.40 -6.48 -13.20
C THR A 125 3.74 -6.55 -11.82
N PHE A 126 3.69 -5.44 -11.08
CA PHE A 126 3.00 -5.36 -9.80
C PHE A 126 1.65 -4.68 -9.99
N LYS A 127 0.54 -5.38 -9.74
CA LYS A 127 -0.81 -4.75 -9.83
C LYS A 127 -1.13 -3.92 -8.60
N ARG A 128 -0.38 -4.10 -7.52
CA ARG A 128 -0.48 -3.31 -6.31
C ARG A 128 0.90 -2.86 -5.85
N ILE A 129 1.02 -1.57 -5.58
CA ILE A 129 2.26 -0.97 -5.10
C ILE A 129 1.96 -0.24 -3.80
N ILE A 130 2.59 -0.66 -2.71
CA ILE A 130 2.54 0.02 -1.42
C ILE A 130 3.83 0.81 -1.25
N ILE A 131 3.71 2.12 -1.05
CA ILE A 131 4.81 3.02 -0.76
C ILE A 131 4.66 3.46 0.68
N ASP A 132 5.36 2.78 1.59
CA ASP A 132 5.44 3.12 3.00
C ASP A 132 6.71 3.92 3.28
N SER A 133 6.66 5.21 2.93
CA SER A 133 7.81 6.11 3.06
C SER A 133 7.42 7.39 3.81
N PRO A 134 8.17 7.76 4.87
CA PRO A 134 7.95 8.99 5.62
C PRO A 134 8.30 10.25 4.82
N LYS A 135 8.98 10.14 3.68
CA LYS A 135 9.50 11.30 2.95
C LYS A 135 8.44 11.99 2.08
N ASN A 136 8.64 13.29 1.91
CA ASN A 136 7.82 14.12 1.03
C ASN A 136 7.99 13.67 -0.42
N PHE A 137 6.87 13.45 -1.11
CA PHE A 137 6.85 13.30 -2.57
C PHE A 137 6.66 14.68 -3.16
N SER A 138 7.43 15.03 -4.18
CA SER A 138 7.16 16.26 -4.93
C SER A 138 5.85 16.13 -5.73
N SER A 139 5.27 17.26 -6.14
CA SER A 139 4.10 17.24 -7.02
C SER A 139 4.38 16.48 -8.32
N GLY A 140 5.61 16.56 -8.85
CA GLY A 140 6.06 15.82 -10.02
C GLY A 140 6.10 14.31 -9.77
N ASP A 141 6.58 13.86 -8.61
CA ASP A 141 6.57 12.44 -8.24
C ASP A 141 5.14 11.90 -8.13
N LEU A 142 4.23 12.65 -7.50
CA LEU A 142 2.82 12.26 -7.36
C LEU A 142 2.12 12.19 -8.73
N ALA A 143 2.39 13.16 -9.61
CA ALA A 143 1.87 13.18 -10.97
C ALA A 143 2.37 11.97 -11.77
N PHE A 144 3.68 11.69 -11.71
CA PHE A 144 4.30 10.55 -12.38
C PHE A 144 3.68 9.23 -11.92
N VAL A 145 3.64 8.98 -10.60
CA VAL A 145 3.09 7.74 -10.04
C VAL A 145 1.62 7.59 -10.41
N SER A 146 0.82 8.65 -10.31
CA SER A 146 -0.59 8.61 -10.68
C SER A 146 -0.80 8.33 -12.17
N GLN A 147 0.01 8.93 -13.04
CA GLN A 147 -0.06 8.68 -14.49
C GLN A 147 0.28 7.23 -14.81
N GLN A 148 1.37 6.70 -14.24
CA GLN A 148 1.78 5.32 -14.48
C GLN A 148 0.78 4.32 -13.91
N ALA A 149 0.25 4.56 -12.70
CA ALA A 149 -0.78 3.72 -12.10
C ALA A 149 -1.98 3.57 -13.04
N ARG A 150 -2.50 4.68 -13.59
CA ARG A 150 -3.61 4.65 -14.56
C ARG A 150 -3.25 3.87 -15.83
N LYS A 151 -2.08 4.14 -16.41
CA LYS A 151 -1.61 3.49 -17.63
C LYS A 151 -1.51 1.97 -17.47
N HIS A 152 -0.96 1.51 -16.36
CA HIS A 152 -0.71 0.09 -16.09
C HIS A 152 -1.80 -0.58 -15.26
N ARG A 153 -2.90 0.14 -14.98
CA ARG A 153 -4.03 -0.31 -14.15
C ARG A 153 -3.59 -0.83 -12.78
N GLN A 154 -2.62 -0.16 -12.16
CA GLN A 154 -2.09 -0.51 -10.84
C GLN A 154 -2.83 0.27 -9.75
N ILE A 155 -3.05 -0.35 -8.60
CA ILE A 155 -3.51 0.36 -7.41
C ILE A 155 -2.29 0.74 -6.57
N VAL A 156 -2.17 2.02 -6.23
CA VAL A 156 -1.03 2.52 -5.44
C VAL A 156 -1.52 2.98 -4.07
N PHE A 157 -0.94 2.43 -3.02
CA PHE A 157 -1.09 2.93 -1.65
C PHE A 157 0.11 3.80 -1.32
N LEU A 158 -0.12 5.05 -0.94
CA LEU A 158 0.88 5.97 -0.43
C LEU A 158 0.66 6.20 1.06
N ILE A 159 1.44 5.51 1.89
CA ILE A 159 1.34 5.60 3.35
C ILE A 159 2.25 6.74 3.84
N ARG A 160 1.65 7.68 4.57
CA ARG A 160 2.28 8.84 5.22
C ARG A 160 2.38 8.62 6.71
N HIS A 161 3.51 8.92 7.32
CA HIS A 161 3.73 8.73 8.76
C HIS A 161 3.17 9.89 9.61
N TYR A 162 2.05 10.47 9.17
CA TYR A 162 1.39 11.61 9.80
C TYR A 162 -0.08 11.64 9.39
N PHE A 163 -0.91 12.38 10.13
CA PHE A 163 -2.30 12.62 9.74
C PHE A 163 -2.38 13.53 8.52
N LEU A 164 -3.10 13.09 7.51
CA LEU A 164 -3.45 13.88 6.34
C LEU A 164 -4.37 15.04 6.75
N SER A 165 -4.24 16.17 6.05
CA SER A 165 -5.09 17.35 6.25
C SER A 165 -6.09 17.52 5.10
N GLN A 166 -7.20 18.21 5.36
CA GLN A 166 -8.15 18.63 4.32
C GLN A 166 -7.59 19.74 3.42
N LYS A 167 -6.79 20.66 3.98
CA LYS A 167 -6.32 21.88 3.28
C LYS A 167 -5.14 21.61 2.33
N GLN A 168 -4.24 20.71 2.71
CA GLN A 168 -3.06 20.34 1.93
C GLN A 168 -3.11 18.83 1.68
N GLY A 169 -3.15 18.46 0.41
CA GLY A 169 -3.33 17.07 0.03
C GLY A 169 -2.88 16.73 -1.36
N ASN A 170 -2.67 15.44 -1.59
CA ASN A 170 -2.36 14.91 -2.90
C ASN A 170 -3.59 15.07 -3.84
N PRO A 171 -3.53 15.95 -4.86
CA PRO A 171 -4.67 16.15 -5.75
C PRO A 171 -4.97 14.91 -6.60
N TYR A 172 -3.96 14.07 -6.83
CA TYR A 172 -4.04 12.86 -7.63
C TYR A 172 -4.60 11.64 -6.89
N ALA A 173 -4.76 11.72 -5.57
CA ALA A 173 -5.33 10.64 -4.79
C ALA A 173 -6.85 10.57 -4.97
N SER A 174 -7.39 9.40 -5.32
CA SER A 174 -8.84 9.15 -5.42
C SER A 174 -9.46 8.98 -4.03
N LEU A 175 -8.70 8.45 -3.08
CA LEU A 175 -9.08 8.26 -1.68
C LEU A 175 -7.98 8.78 -0.76
N ARG A 176 -8.38 9.51 0.29
CA ARG A 176 -7.49 9.99 1.35
C ARG A 176 -8.11 9.65 2.69
N ILE A 177 -7.38 8.92 3.51
CA ILE A 177 -7.88 8.38 4.77
C ILE A 177 -6.82 8.45 5.86
N ASN A 178 -7.24 8.78 7.07
CA ASN A 178 -6.41 8.69 8.28
C ASN A 178 -6.82 7.46 9.07
N THR A 179 -5.87 6.75 9.65
CA THR A 179 -6.16 5.59 10.51
C THR A 179 -5.28 5.57 11.74
N TRP A 180 -5.88 5.25 12.87
CA TRP A 180 -5.21 5.07 14.15
C TRP A 180 -6.01 4.10 15.02
N GLN A 181 -5.33 3.37 15.89
CA GLN A 181 -5.98 2.64 16.97
C GLN A 181 -6.54 3.64 17.98
N SER A 182 -7.81 3.50 18.33
CA SER A 182 -8.52 4.36 19.28
C SER A 182 -8.89 3.54 20.51
N GLY A 183 -8.14 3.72 21.60
CA GLY A 183 -8.27 2.85 22.77
C GLY A 183 -7.77 1.43 22.52
N ASN A 184 -8.27 0.46 23.29
CA ASN A 184 -7.77 -0.91 23.24
C ASN A 184 -8.51 -1.78 22.22
N ASP A 185 -9.75 -1.43 21.86
CA ASP A 185 -10.67 -2.38 21.21
C ASP A 185 -11.13 -2.00 19.80
N GLU A 186 -10.67 -0.87 19.26
CA GLU A 186 -11.06 -0.44 17.91
C GLU A 186 -9.99 0.35 17.16
N PHE A 187 -10.09 0.33 15.84
CA PHE A 187 -9.44 1.27 14.94
C PHE A 187 -10.44 2.34 14.50
N SER A 188 -10.00 3.58 14.56
CA SER A 188 -10.70 4.72 13.97
C SER A 188 -10.10 5.03 12.61
N LEU A 189 -10.96 5.18 11.62
CA LEU A 189 -10.61 5.67 10.29
C LEU A 189 -11.39 6.96 10.04
N HIS A 190 -10.74 7.92 9.38
CA HIS A 190 -11.38 9.17 8.97
C HIS A 190 -11.10 9.39 7.49
N VAL A 191 -12.13 9.22 6.67
CA VAL A 191 -12.08 9.44 5.23
C VAL A 191 -12.22 10.94 4.96
N ILE A 192 -11.15 11.51 4.43
CA ILE A 192 -10.99 12.95 4.17
C ILE A 192 -11.41 13.28 2.74
N LYS A 193 -11.17 12.36 1.81
CA LYS A 193 -11.53 12.44 0.39
C LYS A 193 -11.90 11.05 -0.09
N GLY A 194 -12.99 10.90 -0.80
CA GLY A 194 -13.46 9.63 -1.35
C GLY A 194 -14.92 9.75 -1.77
N HIS A 195 -15.54 8.64 -2.17
CA HIS A 195 -16.97 8.59 -2.48
C HIS A 195 -17.84 8.93 -1.27
N THR A 196 -17.48 8.39 -0.11
CA THR A 196 -18.09 8.68 1.18
C THR A 196 -17.03 9.22 2.13
N THR A 197 -17.29 10.38 2.75
CA THR A 197 -16.42 10.99 3.75
C THR A 197 -16.99 10.79 5.15
N GLY A 198 -16.12 10.86 6.17
CA GLY A 198 -16.54 10.70 7.56
C GLY A 198 -15.72 9.67 8.33
N LYS A 199 -16.23 9.29 9.51
CA LYS A 199 -15.53 8.39 10.42
C LYS A 199 -16.08 6.97 10.31
N ILE A 200 -15.18 6.00 10.34
CA ILE A 200 -15.46 4.57 10.40
C ILE A 200 -14.80 4.04 11.67
N ARG A 201 -15.47 3.15 12.37
CA ARG A 201 -14.90 2.41 13.49
C ARG A 201 -14.88 0.94 13.13
N ILE A 202 -13.72 0.32 13.26
CA ILE A 202 -13.52 -1.09 12.99
C ILE A 202 -13.08 -1.75 14.30
N PRO A 203 -13.91 -2.61 14.91
CA PRO A 203 -13.54 -3.38 16.09
C PRO A 203 -12.25 -4.19 15.87
N LEU A 204 -11.42 -4.28 16.89
CA LEU A 204 -10.15 -5.01 16.86
C LEU A 204 -10.37 -6.46 16.38
N ARG A 205 -11.41 -7.11 16.89
CA ARG A 205 -11.79 -8.49 16.52
C ARG A 205 -12.00 -8.70 15.02
N GLU A 206 -12.43 -7.69 14.26
CA GLU A 206 -12.63 -7.81 12.81
C GLU A 206 -11.29 -7.76 12.05
N VAL A 207 -10.27 -7.11 12.62
CA VAL A 207 -8.93 -7.01 12.02
C VAL A 207 -8.11 -8.27 12.26
N TYR A 208 -8.31 -8.90 13.42
CA TYR A 208 -7.66 -10.13 13.84
C TYR A 208 -8.50 -11.39 13.62
N ALA A 209 -9.73 -11.27 13.08
CA ALA A 209 -10.48 -12.44 12.67
C ALA A 209 -9.65 -13.19 11.62
N ASP A 210 -9.40 -14.46 11.90
CA ASP A 210 -8.94 -15.40 10.89
C ASP A 210 -10.16 -15.74 10.04
N ASP A 211 -10.09 -15.40 8.76
CA ASP A 211 -11.01 -15.95 7.77
C ASP A 211 -10.64 -17.43 7.62
N GLY A 212 -11.32 -18.27 8.39
CA GLY A 212 -11.11 -19.73 8.41
C GLY A 212 -11.30 -20.41 7.07
#